data_AF-A0A7X8LKE7-F1
#
_entry.id   AF-A0A7X8LKE7-F1
#
_cell.length_a   1.000
_cell.length_b   1.000
_cell.length_c   1.000
_cell.angle_alpha   90.00
_cell.angle_beta   90.00
_cell.angle_gamma   90.00
#
_symmetry.space_group_name_H-M   'P 1'
#
loop_
_entity.id
_entity.type
_entity.pdbx_description
1 polymer ?
#
loop_
_entity_poly.entity_id
_entity_poly.type
_entity_poly.pdbx_seq_one_letter_code
_entity_poly.pdbx_strand_id
1 'polypeptide(L)'
;MILQALTEYYQRKAADPDSGIAPLGWEWKELPFLIVLKADGTLLNIEDTREGEGKNRRARRFLVPQAVKRTVGIASNLLWDNPDYALGFYVPPKGRTKADRSAESHAAFLSRIAEVGLTEQSSAVSAVLSFLARDTKIAELAAFDDLWEEISTTGPFISFKLAGDIEPVFRDPVITNAINAQINATSGEQALCIVTGNKDQFANLHPVIKGIAGANATGANIVGYNAPAFCSFGKQQGENAPVGQTAAFAYTTALNSLLNRDSGQRLMVGDTTTVFWSARQTAFEDA
;
A
#
# COMPACT_ATOMS: atom_id res chain seq x y z
N MET A 1 -5.78 -26.51 -4.33
CA MET A 1 -5.83 -25.36 -5.26
C MET A 1 -4.80 -24.31 -4.82
N ILE A 2 -4.10 -23.64 -5.74
CA ILE A 2 -2.98 -22.73 -5.40
C ILE A 2 -3.37 -21.56 -4.49
N LEU A 3 -4.53 -20.93 -4.73
CA LEU A 3 -5.00 -19.79 -3.91
C LEU A 3 -5.29 -20.20 -2.46
N GLN A 4 -5.82 -21.41 -2.27
CA GLN A 4 -6.06 -21.97 -0.95
C GLN A 4 -4.73 -22.22 -0.21
N ALA A 5 -3.75 -22.85 -0.88
CA ALA A 5 -2.45 -23.11 -0.28
C ALA A 5 -1.68 -21.83 0.09
N LEU A 6 -1.79 -20.76 -0.72
CA LEU A 6 -1.25 -19.45 -0.39
C LEU A 6 -1.99 -18.78 0.79
N THR A 7 -3.30 -19.02 0.90
CA THR A 7 -4.12 -18.52 2.02
C THR A 7 -3.74 -19.23 3.32
N GLU A 8 -3.54 -20.55 3.29
CA GLU A 8 -3.06 -21.35 4.42
C GLU A 8 -1.64 -20.93 4.84
N TYR A 9 -0.75 -20.66 3.88
CA TYR A 9 0.58 -20.10 4.16
C TYR A 9 0.50 -18.74 4.86
N TYR A 10 -0.35 -17.84 4.36
CA TYR A 10 -0.60 -16.55 5.01
C TYR A 10 -1.07 -16.73 6.45
N GLN A 11 -2.09 -17.57 6.68
CA GLN A 11 -2.64 -17.80 8.01
C GLN A 11 -1.58 -18.35 8.99
N ARG A 12 -0.73 -19.27 8.53
CA ARG A 12 0.38 -19.78 9.34
C ARG A 12 1.36 -18.67 9.72
N LYS A 13 1.80 -17.86 8.75
CA LYS A 13 2.73 -16.75 9.03
C LYS A 13 2.05 -15.70 9.92
N ALA A 14 0.78 -15.37 9.70
CA ALA A 14 0.05 -14.40 10.52
C ALA A 14 -0.17 -14.87 11.96
N ALA A 15 -0.19 -16.19 12.21
CA ALA A 15 -0.24 -16.76 13.56
C ALA A 15 1.12 -16.72 14.29
N ASP A 16 2.20 -16.48 13.56
CA ASP A 16 3.56 -16.33 14.10
C ASP A 16 3.90 -14.83 14.22
N PRO A 17 4.00 -14.29 15.46
CA PRO A 17 4.30 -12.88 15.70
C PRO A 17 5.61 -12.41 15.09
N ASP A 18 6.57 -13.32 14.92
CA ASP A 18 7.93 -13.00 14.45
C ASP A 18 8.06 -13.14 12.93
N SER A 19 7.02 -13.61 12.23
CA SER A 19 7.07 -13.84 10.79
C SER A 19 7.24 -12.57 9.95
N GLY A 20 6.90 -11.41 10.52
CA GLY A 20 6.90 -10.13 9.84
C GLY A 20 5.90 -10.02 8.68
N ILE A 21 4.93 -10.95 8.54
CA ILE A 21 3.91 -10.83 7.49
C ILE A 21 2.94 -9.68 7.81
N ALA A 22 2.52 -8.94 6.78
CA ALA A 22 1.60 -7.83 6.99
C ALA A 22 0.22 -8.34 7.44
N PRO A 23 -0.37 -7.82 8.53
CA PRO A 23 -1.73 -8.17 8.94
C PRO A 23 -2.78 -7.63 7.96
N LEU A 24 -3.98 -8.19 8.02
CA LEU A 24 -5.11 -7.81 7.16
C LEU A 24 -5.31 -6.29 7.14
N GLY A 25 -5.41 -5.72 5.94
CA GLY A 25 -5.59 -4.28 5.71
C GLY A 25 -4.33 -3.43 5.86
N TRP A 26 -3.16 -4.06 6.01
CA TRP A 26 -1.86 -3.40 5.99
C TRP A 26 -0.97 -3.98 4.88
N GLU A 27 0.02 -3.21 4.42
CA GLU A 27 1.03 -3.69 3.49
C GLU A 27 2.42 -3.16 3.84
N TRP A 28 3.47 -3.91 3.50
CA TRP A 28 4.83 -3.40 3.57
C TRP A 28 5.15 -2.56 2.35
N LYS A 29 5.58 -1.32 2.57
CA LYS A 29 5.88 -0.37 1.51
C LYS A 29 7.17 0.40 1.78
N GLU A 30 7.96 0.58 0.73
CA GLU A 30 9.13 1.46 0.75
C GLU A 30 8.69 2.91 0.56
N LEU A 31 9.09 3.78 1.50
CA LEU A 31 8.79 5.21 1.49
C LEU A 31 10.10 5.99 1.53
N PRO A 32 10.65 6.44 0.39
CA PRO A 32 11.95 7.13 0.33
C PRO A 32 12.04 8.39 1.19
N PHE A 33 10.94 9.10 1.37
CA PHE A 33 10.93 10.37 2.12
C PHE A 33 9.76 10.44 3.09
N LEU A 34 10.02 11.07 4.24
CA LEU A 34 9.01 11.46 5.22
C LEU A 34 9.06 12.96 5.43
N ILE A 35 7.90 13.61 5.42
CA ILE A 35 7.76 15.02 5.77
C ILE A 35 7.64 15.12 7.29
N VAL A 36 8.64 15.72 7.93
CA VAL A 36 8.71 15.83 9.38
C VAL A 36 8.06 17.13 9.82
N LEU A 37 7.03 17.02 10.65
CA LEU A 37 6.21 18.11 11.12
C LEU A 37 6.36 18.30 12.63
N LYS A 38 6.30 19.55 13.10
CA LYS A 38 6.00 19.84 14.50
C LYS A 38 4.54 19.55 14.79
N ALA A 39 4.18 19.48 16.08
CA ALA A 39 2.81 19.22 16.54
C ALA A 39 1.78 20.27 16.05
N ASP A 40 2.22 21.48 15.69
CA ASP A 40 1.38 22.55 15.12
C ASP A 40 1.25 22.48 13.58
N GLY A 41 1.80 21.43 12.95
CA GLY A 41 1.86 21.28 11.49
C GLY A 41 2.94 22.12 10.82
N THR A 42 3.87 22.72 11.57
CA THR A 42 5.01 23.41 10.98
C THR A 42 6.01 22.44 10.40
N LEU A 43 6.38 22.64 9.13
CA LEU A 43 7.43 21.86 8.48
C LEU A 43 8.76 22.04 9.23
N LEU A 44 9.37 20.92 9.62
CA LEU A 44 10.66 20.91 10.27
C LEU A 44 11.76 20.39 9.34
N ASN A 45 11.50 19.31 8.62
CA ASN A 45 12.48 18.65 7.76
C ASN A 45 11.84 17.74 6.70
N ILE A 46 12.61 17.38 5.67
CA ILE A 46 12.38 16.19 4.85
C ILE A 46 13.39 15.12 5.29
N GLU A 47 12.89 14.02 5.85
CA GLU A 47 13.72 12.88 6.25
C GLU A 47 13.88 11.91 5.06
N ASP A 48 15.12 11.68 4.65
CA ASP A 48 15.48 10.67 3.67
C ASP A 48 15.67 9.32 4.37
N THR A 49 14.82 8.35 4.05
CA THR A 49 14.83 7.03 4.72
C THR A 49 15.69 6.01 3.99
N ARG A 50 16.39 6.43 2.93
CA ARG A 50 17.13 5.53 2.08
C ARG A 50 18.51 5.25 2.62
N GLU A 51 18.84 3.97 2.70
CA GLU A 51 20.12 3.46 3.17
C GLU A 51 20.92 2.83 2.03
N GLY A 52 22.24 2.76 2.18
CA GLY A 52 23.17 2.24 1.18
C GLY A 52 23.68 3.29 0.19
N GLU A 53 24.55 2.87 -0.74
CA GLU A 53 25.25 3.75 -1.68
C GLU A 53 24.93 3.46 -3.15
N GLY A 54 24.96 4.51 -3.98
CA GLY A 54 24.80 4.43 -5.42
C GLY A 54 23.51 3.73 -5.86
N LYS A 55 23.64 2.76 -6.78
CA LYS A 55 22.50 2.00 -7.33
C LYS A 55 21.85 1.03 -6.33
N ASN A 56 22.49 0.78 -5.19
CA ASN A 56 21.97 -0.10 -4.14
C ASN A 56 21.19 0.65 -3.07
N ARG A 57 21.09 1.97 -3.19
CA ARG A 57 20.34 2.82 -2.28
C ARG A 57 18.88 2.42 -2.25
N ARG A 58 18.35 2.11 -1.06
CA ARG A 58 17.00 1.56 -0.89
C ARG A 58 16.29 2.23 0.26
N ALA A 59 15.03 2.61 0.03
CA ALA A 59 14.18 3.19 1.04
C ALA A 59 13.83 2.19 2.14
N ARG A 60 13.73 2.67 3.38
CA ARG A 60 13.21 1.89 4.49
C ARG A 60 11.78 1.43 4.20
N ARG A 61 11.47 0.21 4.65
CA ARG A 61 10.13 -0.38 4.58
C ARG A 61 9.33 0.00 5.82
N PHE A 62 8.08 0.41 5.60
CA PHE A 62 7.11 0.73 6.63
C PHE A 62 5.87 -0.14 6.43
N LEU A 63 5.23 -0.51 7.52
CA LEU A 63 3.93 -1.19 7.48
C LEU A 63 2.85 -0.11 7.41
N VAL A 64 2.36 0.13 6.20
CA VAL A 64 1.41 1.20 5.86
C VAL A 64 -0.02 0.65 5.76
N PRO A 65 -1.05 1.50 5.92
CA PRO A 65 -2.42 1.12 5.55
C PRO A 65 -2.45 0.65 4.09
N GLN A 66 -3.17 -0.45 3.81
CA GLN A 66 -3.15 -1.09 2.50
C GLN A 66 -3.48 -0.11 1.38
N ALA A 67 -2.71 -0.20 0.29
CA ALA A 67 -2.91 0.68 -0.86
C ALA A 67 -4.26 0.42 -1.52
N VAL A 68 -4.93 1.49 -1.94
CA VAL A 68 -6.13 1.38 -2.77
C VAL A 68 -5.73 1.11 -4.22
N LYS A 69 -6.45 0.19 -4.87
CA LYS A 69 -6.20 -0.08 -6.29
C LYS A 69 -6.83 1.02 -7.14
N ARG A 70 -5.98 1.83 -7.77
CA ARG A 70 -6.41 2.86 -8.72
C ARG A 70 -6.73 2.24 -10.07
N THR A 71 -7.93 2.51 -10.59
CA THR A 71 -8.30 2.23 -11.99
C THR A 71 -8.27 3.54 -12.77
N VAL A 72 -9.28 3.83 -13.61
CA VAL A 72 -9.43 5.13 -14.29
C VAL A 72 -9.91 6.21 -13.30
N GLY A 73 -10.48 5.80 -12.15
CA GLY A 73 -10.96 6.69 -11.10
C GLY A 73 -9.87 7.22 -10.16
N ILE A 74 -10.22 8.25 -9.39
CA ILE A 74 -9.37 8.83 -8.34
C ILE A 74 -9.65 8.08 -7.04
N ALA A 75 -8.62 7.45 -6.48
CA ALA A 75 -8.68 6.83 -5.16
C ALA A 75 -7.36 7.09 -4.42
N SER A 76 -7.45 7.54 -3.17
CA SER A 76 -6.31 7.90 -2.35
C SER A 76 -5.92 6.81 -1.36
N ASN A 77 -4.62 6.66 -1.12
CA ASN A 77 -4.14 5.95 0.06
C ASN A 77 -4.37 6.81 1.31
N LEU A 78 -4.31 6.21 2.50
CA LEU A 78 -4.56 6.90 3.76
C LEU A 78 -3.23 7.34 4.40
N LEU A 79 -2.99 8.66 4.49
CA LEU A 79 -1.82 9.29 5.13
C LEU A 79 -0.45 9.01 4.48
N TRP A 80 -0.42 8.40 3.31
CA TRP A 80 0.79 8.24 2.50
C TRP A 80 0.39 8.21 1.03
N ASP A 81 1.13 8.85 0.13
CA ASP A 81 0.86 8.80 -1.32
C ASP A 81 2.01 9.42 -2.13
N ASN A 82 1.90 9.46 -3.45
CA ASN A 82 2.79 10.29 -4.26
C ASN A 82 2.46 11.80 -4.10
N PRO A 83 3.30 12.73 -4.59
CA PRO A 83 3.09 14.17 -4.39
C PRO A 83 1.80 14.72 -5.00
N ASP A 84 1.33 14.14 -6.13
CA ASP A 84 0.05 14.51 -6.75
C ASP A 84 -1.12 14.40 -5.75
N TYR A 85 -1.14 13.33 -4.96
CA TYR A 85 -2.18 13.07 -3.97
C TYR A 85 -1.84 13.68 -2.61
N ALA A 86 -0.63 13.44 -2.09
CA ALA A 86 -0.28 13.84 -0.73
C ALA A 86 -0.12 15.36 -0.58
N LEU A 87 0.33 16.06 -1.63
CA LEU A 87 0.67 17.50 -1.57
C LEU A 87 -0.12 18.36 -2.55
N GLY A 88 -0.85 17.76 -3.50
CA GLY A 88 -1.47 18.50 -4.60
C GLY A 88 -0.44 19.09 -5.55
N PHE A 89 0.74 18.46 -5.66
CA PHE A 89 1.82 18.91 -6.51
C PHE A 89 1.95 17.97 -7.71
N TYR A 90 1.65 18.46 -8.91
CA TYR A 90 1.68 17.65 -10.13
C TYR A 90 3.10 17.29 -10.54
N VAL A 91 3.39 15.99 -10.53
CA VAL A 91 4.62 15.42 -11.08
C VAL A 91 4.31 14.72 -12.40
N PRO A 92 4.72 15.29 -13.56
CA PRO A 92 4.43 14.68 -14.84
C PRO A 92 5.13 13.32 -14.99
N PRO A 93 4.43 12.28 -15.49
CA PRO A 93 5.08 11.00 -15.75
C PRO A 93 6.20 11.16 -16.77
N LYS A 94 7.38 10.59 -16.51
CA LYS A 94 8.51 10.63 -17.44
C LYS A 94 8.10 10.18 -18.84
N GLY A 95 8.28 11.07 -19.83
CA GLY A 95 8.03 10.79 -21.24
C GLY A 95 6.55 10.67 -21.64
N ARG A 96 5.59 11.12 -20.81
CA ARG A 96 4.16 11.14 -21.16
C ARG A 96 3.50 12.45 -20.74
N THR A 97 2.62 12.95 -21.58
CA THR A 97 1.67 14.01 -21.24
C THR A 97 0.43 13.40 -20.61
N LYS A 98 0.24 13.61 -19.31
CA LYS A 98 -1.01 13.35 -18.61
C LYS A 98 -1.64 14.70 -18.27
N ALA A 99 -2.97 14.78 -18.26
CA ALA A 99 -3.65 15.95 -17.73
C ALA A 99 -3.32 16.10 -16.24
N ASP A 100 -3.04 17.33 -15.82
CA ASP A 100 -2.88 17.65 -14.41
C ASP A 100 -4.23 17.44 -13.71
N ARG A 101 -4.26 16.48 -12.78
CA ARG A 101 -5.39 16.18 -11.90
C ARG A 101 -4.95 16.18 -10.44
N SER A 102 -3.85 16.87 -10.11
CA SER A 102 -3.28 16.94 -8.76
C SER A 102 -4.27 17.55 -7.77
N ALA A 103 -5.01 18.59 -8.16
CA ALA A 103 -6.06 19.18 -7.33
C ALA A 103 -7.16 18.18 -6.95
N GLU A 104 -7.71 17.44 -7.94
CA GLU A 104 -8.73 16.42 -7.67
C GLU A 104 -8.17 15.25 -6.84
N SER A 105 -6.92 14.86 -7.10
CA SER A 105 -6.23 13.78 -6.39
C SER A 105 -5.98 14.14 -4.94
N HIS A 106 -5.55 15.37 -4.68
CA HIS A 106 -5.35 15.90 -3.34
C HIS A 106 -6.65 16.08 -2.56
N ALA A 107 -7.72 16.52 -3.22
CA ALA A 107 -9.04 16.56 -2.62
C ALA A 107 -9.50 15.17 -2.16
N ALA A 108 -9.26 14.12 -2.96
CA ALA A 108 -9.54 12.74 -2.56
C ALA A 108 -8.66 12.27 -1.39
N PHE A 109 -7.41 12.74 -1.30
CA PHE A 109 -6.53 12.45 -0.17
C PHE A 109 -7.03 13.06 1.13
N LEU A 110 -7.45 14.33 1.10
CA LEU A 110 -8.05 15.01 2.24
C LEU A 110 -9.39 14.37 2.64
N SER A 111 -10.25 14.04 1.67
CA SER A 111 -11.50 13.33 1.93
C SER A 111 -11.25 11.99 2.61
N ARG A 112 -10.25 11.23 2.15
CA ARG A 112 -9.91 9.94 2.74
C ARG A 112 -9.46 10.06 4.19
N ILE A 113 -8.72 11.11 4.55
CA ILE A 113 -8.33 11.38 5.94
C ILE A 113 -9.59 11.74 6.77
N ALA A 114 -10.45 12.59 6.23
CA ALA A 114 -11.68 13.03 6.90
C ALA A 114 -12.66 11.87 7.16
N GLU A 115 -12.77 10.90 6.24
CA GLU A 115 -13.62 9.71 6.37
C GLU A 115 -13.26 8.83 7.58
N VAL A 116 -11.99 8.80 7.99
CA VAL A 116 -11.57 8.05 9.18
C VAL A 116 -11.98 8.79 10.46
N GLY A 117 -12.22 10.10 10.37
CA GLY A 117 -12.78 10.90 11.45
C GLY A 117 -11.87 11.04 12.66
N LEU A 118 -10.55 11.18 12.43
CA LEU A 118 -9.52 11.12 13.49
C LEU A 118 -8.92 12.46 13.88
N THR A 119 -9.36 13.56 13.27
CA THR A 119 -8.77 14.88 13.44
C THR A 119 -8.79 15.37 14.89
N GLU A 120 -9.84 15.05 15.65
CA GLU A 120 -9.98 15.47 17.06
C GLU A 120 -9.28 14.52 18.03
N GLN A 121 -8.96 13.30 17.59
CA GLN A 121 -8.45 12.22 18.42
C GLN A 121 -6.94 11.99 18.25
N SER A 122 -6.35 12.48 17.16
CA SER A 122 -4.91 12.35 16.86
C SER A 122 -4.29 13.71 16.53
N SER A 123 -3.35 14.12 17.39
CA SER A 123 -2.51 15.29 17.15
C SER A 123 -1.65 15.14 15.89
N ALA A 124 -1.28 13.91 15.51
CA ALA A 124 -0.59 13.62 14.27
C ALA A 124 -1.45 13.94 13.04
N VAL A 125 -2.72 13.54 13.04
CA VAL A 125 -3.66 13.88 11.95
C VAL A 125 -3.89 15.38 11.89
N SER A 126 -4.08 16.03 13.05
CA SER A 126 -4.25 17.47 13.14
C SER A 126 -3.05 18.23 12.54
N ALA A 127 -1.82 17.86 12.92
CA ALA A 127 -0.60 18.47 12.39
C ALA A 127 -0.47 18.29 10.87
N VAL A 128 -0.79 17.11 10.34
CA VAL A 128 -0.78 16.86 8.89
C VAL A 128 -1.79 17.75 8.18
N LEU A 129 -3.03 17.82 8.66
CA LEU A 129 -4.05 18.68 8.04
C LEU A 129 -3.68 20.17 8.15
N SER A 130 -3.12 20.60 9.27
CA SER A 130 -2.61 21.97 9.45
C SER A 130 -1.47 22.30 8.48
N PHE A 131 -0.56 21.36 8.21
CA PHE A 131 0.48 21.52 7.20
C PHE A 131 -0.13 21.61 5.78
N LEU A 132 -1.02 20.67 5.43
CA LEU A 132 -1.60 20.58 4.10
C LEU A 132 -2.49 21.78 3.75
N ALA A 133 -3.09 22.43 4.75
CA ALA A 133 -3.89 23.64 4.59
C ALA A 133 -3.07 24.90 4.27
N ARG A 134 -1.73 24.87 4.40
CA ARG A 134 -0.89 26.04 4.10
C ARG A 134 -0.72 26.24 2.60
N ASP A 135 -0.88 27.48 2.15
CA ASP A 135 -0.57 27.87 0.77
C ASP A 135 0.94 27.87 0.50
N THR A 136 1.74 28.13 1.55
CA THR A 136 3.21 28.18 1.48
C THR A 136 3.89 26.81 1.51
N LYS A 137 3.15 25.71 1.71
CA LYS A 137 3.73 24.37 1.95
C LYS A 137 4.74 23.93 0.88
N ILE A 138 4.48 24.24 -0.40
CA ILE A 138 5.37 23.88 -1.50
C ILE A 138 6.64 24.73 -1.48
N ALA A 139 6.53 26.02 -1.18
CA ALA A 139 7.69 26.90 -1.04
C ALA A 139 8.54 26.52 0.18
N GLU A 140 7.90 26.11 1.29
CA GLU A 140 8.58 25.58 2.48
C GLU A 140 9.34 24.28 2.17
N LEU A 141 8.72 23.35 1.43
CA LEU A 141 9.38 22.12 0.99
C LEU A 141 10.52 22.39 0.01
N ALA A 142 10.37 23.37 -0.88
CA ALA A 142 11.40 23.75 -1.85
C ALA A 142 12.68 24.29 -1.21
N ALA A 143 12.64 24.73 0.05
CA ALA A 143 13.83 25.14 0.79
C ALA A 143 14.78 23.96 1.14
N PHE A 144 14.38 22.71 0.90
CA PHE A 144 15.20 21.51 1.10
C PHE A 144 15.88 21.02 -0.20
N ASP A 145 16.13 21.95 -1.14
CA ASP A 145 16.87 21.82 -2.41
C ASP A 145 16.93 20.39 -2.96
N ASP A 146 18.04 19.67 -2.76
CA ASP A 146 18.31 18.34 -3.34
C ASP A 146 17.19 17.31 -3.09
N LEU A 147 16.63 17.29 -1.87
CA LEU A 147 15.57 16.33 -1.52
C LEU A 147 14.26 16.69 -2.21
N TRP A 148 13.94 17.98 -2.28
CA TRP A 148 12.73 18.44 -2.95
C TRP A 148 12.82 18.31 -4.47
N GLU A 149 13.98 18.59 -5.07
CA GLU A 149 14.20 18.38 -6.50
C GLU A 149 13.90 16.93 -6.89
N GLU A 150 14.37 15.97 -6.09
CA GLU A 150 14.08 14.56 -6.34
C GLU A 150 12.60 14.23 -6.19
N ILE A 151 11.94 14.71 -5.13
CA ILE A 151 10.50 14.47 -4.91
C ILE A 151 9.66 15.04 -6.05
N SER A 152 9.91 16.30 -6.41
CA SER A 152 9.17 17.05 -7.44
C SER A 152 9.41 16.52 -8.85
N THR A 153 10.53 15.82 -9.09
CA THR A 153 10.86 15.26 -10.41
C THR A 153 10.46 13.79 -10.55
N THR A 154 10.57 12.99 -9.48
CA THR A 154 10.37 11.53 -9.56
C THR A 154 9.02 11.07 -9.04
N GLY A 155 8.33 11.88 -8.25
CA GLY A 155 7.01 11.56 -7.69
C GLY A 155 7.01 10.32 -6.77
N PRO A 156 7.94 10.19 -5.81
CA PRO A 156 8.04 9.02 -4.95
C PRO A 156 6.87 8.94 -3.98
N PHE A 157 6.58 7.76 -3.43
CA PHE A 157 5.64 7.68 -2.30
C PHE A 157 6.25 8.34 -1.06
N ILE A 158 5.48 9.20 -0.43
CA ILE A 158 5.84 9.95 0.77
C ILE A 158 4.78 9.76 1.86
N SER A 159 5.16 10.06 3.09
CA SER A 159 4.24 10.16 4.22
C SER A 159 4.72 11.25 5.18
N PHE A 160 4.09 11.37 6.34
CA PHE A 160 4.36 12.38 7.35
C PHE A 160 4.82 11.73 8.64
N LYS A 161 5.55 12.48 9.46
CA LYS A 161 6.05 12.05 10.77
C LYS A 161 6.08 13.25 11.71
N LEU A 162 5.75 13.06 12.99
CA LEU A 162 5.93 14.11 13.98
C LEU A 162 7.37 14.16 14.49
N ALA A 163 7.86 15.36 14.74
CA ALA A 163 9.17 15.57 15.34
C ALA A 163 9.23 14.94 16.74
N GLY A 164 10.21 14.07 16.97
CA GLY A 164 10.37 13.31 18.21
C GLY A 164 9.78 11.89 18.16
N ASP A 165 8.89 11.60 17.22
CA ASP A 165 8.36 10.25 17.02
C ASP A 165 9.33 9.40 16.21
N ILE A 166 9.29 8.07 16.42
CA ILE A 166 10.10 7.10 15.66
C ILE A 166 9.38 6.67 14.38
N GLU A 167 8.06 6.49 14.46
CA GLU A 167 7.24 5.97 13.38
C GLU A 167 6.46 7.07 12.65
N PRO A 168 6.09 6.87 11.37
CA PRO A 168 5.24 7.80 10.64
C PRO A 168 3.83 7.93 11.23
N VAL A 169 3.11 8.99 10.87
CA VAL A 169 1.80 9.33 11.45
C VAL A 169 0.79 8.20 11.36
N PHE A 170 0.77 7.39 10.30
CA PHE A 170 -0.17 6.28 10.15
C PHE A 170 0.02 5.15 11.18
N ARG A 171 1.11 5.17 11.97
CA ARG A 171 1.37 4.26 13.09
C ARG A 171 0.94 4.80 14.43
N ASP A 172 0.37 6.01 14.47
CA ASP A 172 -0.33 6.51 15.64
C ASP A 172 -1.35 5.45 16.12
N PRO A 173 -1.38 5.13 17.43
CA PRO A 173 -2.27 4.10 17.97
C PRO A 173 -3.76 4.33 17.66
N VAL A 174 -4.21 5.59 17.67
CA VAL A 174 -5.59 5.97 17.36
C VAL A 174 -5.91 5.65 15.90
N ILE A 175 -4.98 5.97 14.99
CA ILE A 175 -5.12 5.66 13.57
C ILE A 175 -5.12 4.16 13.32
N THR A 176 -4.17 3.45 13.92
CA THR A 176 -4.06 2.00 13.81
C THR A 176 -5.34 1.31 14.30
N ASN A 177 -5.88 1.73 15.44
CA ASN A 177 -7.11 1.18 16.01
C ASN A 177 -8.33 1.46 15.13
N ALA A 178 -8.45 2.67 14.57
CA ALA A 178 -9.56 3.02 13.68
C ALA A 178 -9.54 2.20 12.39
N ILE A 179 -8.36 2.01 11.78
CA ILE A 179 -8.19 1.19 10.58
C ILE A 179 -8.58 -0.27 10.89
N ASN A 180 -8.06 -0.83 11.98
CA ASN A 180 -8.38 -2.20 12.39
C ASN A 180 -9.86 -2.38 12.70
N ALA A 181 -10.52 -1.38 13.29
CA ALA A 181 -11.96 -1.40 13.53
C ALA A 181 -12.76 -1.39 12.21
N GLN A 182 -12.35 -0.57 11.22
CA GLN A 182 -12.97 -0.54 9.89
C GLN A 182 -12.81 -1.87 9.15
N ILE A 183 -11.64 -2.51 9.23
CA ILE A 183 -11.38 -3.81 8.61
C ILE A 183 -12.27 -4.90 9.21
N ASN A 184 -12.52 -4.85 10.53
CA ASN A 184 -13.37 -5.82 11.21
C ASN A 184 -14.88 -5.52 11.04
N ALA A 185 -15.24 -4.30 10.62
CA ALA A 185 -16.62 -3.93 10.37
C ALA A 185 -17.12 -4.63 9.10
N THR A 186 -18.05 -5.58 9.28
CA THR A 186 -18.71 -6.23 8.14
C THR A 186 -19.79 -5.30 7.58
N SER A 187 -19.51 -4.62 6.47
CA SER A 187 -20.48 -3.78 5.74
C SER A 187 -20.73 -4.25 4.30
N GLY A 188 -21.89 -4.85 4.02
CA GLY A 188 -22.29 -5.22 2.65
C GLY A 188 -22.82 -6.64 2.52
N GLU A 189 -23.17 -7.02 1.30
CA GLU A 189 -23.68 -8.36 1.01
C GLU A 189 -22.55 -9.39 1.14
N GLN A 190 -22.76 -10.37 2.01
CA GLN A 190 -21.84 -11.49 2.20
C GLN A 190 -22.25 -12.67 1.34
N ALA A 191 -21.25 -13.36 0.80
CA ALA A 191 -21.45 -14.56 0.04
C ALA A 191 -20.31 -15.56 0.27
N LEU A 192 -20.52 -16.80 -0.21
CA LEU A 192 -19.58 -17.88 0.01
C LEU A 192 -18.29 -17.63 -0.79
N CYS A 193 -17.15 -17.54 -0.11
CA CYS A 193 -15.85 -17.46 -0.75
C CYS A 193 -15.45 -18.84 -1.30
N ILE A 194 -15.12 -18.92 -2.59
CA ILE A 194 -14.71 -20.18 -3.24
C ILE A 194 -13.34 -20.70 -2.80
N VAL A 195 -12.52 -19.87 -2.13
CA VAL A 195 -11.19 -20.25 -1.67
C VAL A 195 -11.23 -20.81 -0.25
N THR A 196 -12.00 -20.19 0.64
CA THR A 196 -12.03 -20.54 2.07
C THR A 196 -13.26 -21.35 2.47
N GLY A 197 -14.34 -21.30 1.68
CA GLY A 197 -15.63 -21.86 2.06
C GLY A 197 -16.38 -21.06 3.14
N ASN A 198 -15.85 -19.91 3.57
CA ASN A 198 -16.49 -19.04 4.57
C ASN A 198 -17.29 -17.92 3.90
N LYS A 199 -18.27 -17.36 4.61
CA LYS A 199 -18.95 -16.14 4.18
C LYS A 199 -18.01 -14.95 4.29
N ASP A 200 -17.92 -14.16 3.23
CA ASP A 200 -17.10 -12.95 3.16
C ASP A 200 -17.70 -11.98 2.13
N GLN A 201 -17.26 -10.74 2.12
CA GLN A 201 -17.58 -9.81 1.04
C GLN A 201 -16.71 -10.09 -0.17
N PHE A 202 -17.25 -9.94 -1.38
CA PHE A 202 -16.48 -10.17 -2.58
C PHE A 202 -15.41 -9.11 -2.81
N ALA A 203 -14.21 -9.58 -3.15
CA ALA A 203 -13.13 -8.75 -3.63
C ALA A 203 -13.37 -8.47 -5.12
N ASN A 204 -13.98 -7.34 -5.46
CA ASN A 204 -14.18 -7.00 -6.87
C ASN A 204 -12.83 -6.86 -7.61
N LEU A 205 -11.85 -6.26 -6.93
CA LEU A 205 -10.48 -6.14 -7.42
C LEU A 205 -9.51 -6.71 -6.40
N HIS A 206 -8.65 -7.62 -6.84
CA HIS A 206 -7.64 -8.20 -5.97
C HIS A 206 -6.39 -7.32 -5.91
N PRO A 207 -5.64 -7.35 -4.79
CA PRO A 207 -4.33 -6.70 -4.71
C PRO A 207 -3.38 -7.20 -5.80
N VAL A 208 -2.50 -6.31 -6.26
CA VAL A 208 -1.54 -6.63 -7.31
C VAL A 208 -0.37 -7.43 -6.77
N ILE A 209 0.15 -8.34 -7.59
CA ILE A 209 1.38 -9.08 -7.34
C ILE A 209 2.56 -8.33 -7.96
N LYS A 210 3.61 -8.11 -7.18
CA LYS A 210 4.84 -7.40 -7.57
C LYS A 210 6.03 -8.36 -7.51
N GLY A 211 7.14 -8.00 -8.15
CA GLY A 211 8.40 -8.77 -8.09
C GLY A 211 8.50 -9.95 -9.08
N ILE A 212 7.54 -10.10 -9.98
CA ILE A 212 7.58 -11.09 -11.07
C ILE A 212 8.48 -10.55 -12.19
N ALA A 213 9.46 -11.34 -12.63
CA ALA A 213 10.31 -10.97 -13.76
C ALA A 213 9.48 -10.80 -15.05
N GLY A 214 9.73 -9.74 -15.81
CA GLY A 214 9.02 -9.44 -17.06
C GLY A 214 7.58 -8.94 -16.91
N ALA A 215 7.05 -8.85 -15.68
CA ALA A 215 5.75 -8.25 -15.44
C ALA A 215 5.80 -6.71 -15.46
N ASN A 216 4.63 -6.07 -15.56
CA ASN A 216 4.52 -4.62 -15.48
C ASN A 216 5.10 -4.09 -14.16
N ALA A 217 5.78 -2.94 -14.23
CA ALA A 217 6.35 -2.27 -13.05
C ALA A 217 5.29 -1.91 -11.98
N THR A 218 4.03 -1.76 -12.40
CA THR A 218 2.88 -1.50 -11.51
C THR A 218 2.30 -2.77 -10.86
N GLY A 219 2.81 -3.94 -11.22
CA GLY A 219 2.34 -5.25 -10.77
C GLY A 219 1.38 -5.94 -11.74
N ALA A 220 1.07 -7.20 -11.45
CA ALA A 220 0.18 -8.06 -12.22
C ALA A 220 -1.01 -8.54 -11.35
N ASN A 221 -2.12 -8.90 -11.99
CA ASN A 221 -3.26 -9.50 -11.30
C ASN A 221 -3.18 -11.02 -11.40
N ILE A 222 -3.31 -11.72 -10.26
CA ILE A 222 -3.40 -13.19 -10.23
C ILE A 222 -4.77 -13.71 -10.66
N VAL A 223 -5.82 -12.92 -10.41
CA VAL A 223 -7.18 -13.13 -10.91
C VAL A 223 -7.68 -11.79 -11.43
N GLY A 224 -8.24 -11.77 -12.64
CA GLY A 224 -8.76 -10.55 -13.24
C GLY A 224 -9.67 -10.81 -14.42
N TYR A 225 -10.70 -9.98 -14.54
CA TYR A 225 -11.68 -9.97 -15.62
C TYR A 225 -11.65 -8.59 -16.25
N ASN A 226 -10.72 -8.38 -17.18
CA ASN A 226 -10.46 -7.07 -17.79
C ASN A 226 -11.18 -6.87 -19.13
N ALA A 227 -12.00 -7.82 -19.58
CA ALA A 227 -12.80 -7.70 -20.80
C ALA A 227 -14.17 -8.39 -20.62
N PRO A 228 -15.24 -7.88 -21.28
CA PRO A 228 -16.56 -8.50 -21.23
C PRO A 228 -16.58 -9.96 -21.69
N ALA A 229 -15.67 -10.34 -22.59
CA ALA A 229 -15.52 -11.72 -23.08
C ALA A 229 -15.13 -12.73 -21.97
N PHE A 230 -14.60 -12.26 -20.84
CA PHE A 230 -14.24 -13.10 -19.70
C PHE A 230 -15.38 -13.21 -18.67
N CYS A 231 -16.47 -12.47 -18.85
CA CYS A 231 -17.64 -12.49 -17.97
C CYS A 231 -18.62 -13.58 -18.41
N SER A 232 -19.32 -14.22 -17.46
CA SER A 232 -20.27 -15.29 -17.75
C SER A 232 -21.49 -15.22 -16.80
N PHE A 233 -22.60 -15.85 -17.20
CA PHE A 233 -23.82 -15.95 -16.37
C PHE A 233 -24.37 -14.60 -15.86
N GLY A 234 -24.21 -13.51 -16.63
CA GLY A 234 -24.65 -12.18 -16.24
C GLY A 234 -23.79 -11.49 -15.17
N LYS A 235 -22.73 -12.15 -14.70
CA LYS A 235 -21.80 -11.65 -13.66
C LYS A 235 -20.73 -10.77 -14.27
N GLN A 236 -20.29 -9.75 -13.53
CA GLN A 236 -19.25 -8.83 -13.99
C GLN A 236 -18.05 -8.81 -13.04
N GLN A 237 -16.86 -8.59 -13.62
CA GLN A 237 -15.61 -8.44 -12.85
C GLN A 237 -15.42 -9.57 -11.81
N GLY A 238 -15.11 -9.23 -10.55
CA GLY A 238 -14.83 -10.20 -9.49
C GLY A 238 -16.00 -11.12 -9.15
N GLU A 239 -17.24 -10.80 -9.54
CA GLU A 239 -18.39 -11.69 -9.34
C GLU A 239 -18.23 -13.02 -10.08
N ASN A 240 -17.48 -13.02 -11.19
CA ASN A 240 -17.28 -14.19 -12.01
C ASN A 240 -16.33 -15.23 -11.37
N ALA A 241 -15.54 -14.83 -10.37
CA ALA A 241 -14.86 -15.73 -9.43
C ALA A 241 -15.05 -15.22 -8.00
N PRO A 242 -16.11 -15.67 -7.30
CA PRO A 242 -16.50 -15.12 -6.01
C PRO A 242 -15.48 -15.43 -4.90
N VAL A 243 -14.46 -14.58 -4.78
CA VAL A 243 -13.38 -14.66 -3.80
C VAL A 243 -13.61 -13.58 -2.74
N GLY A 244 -13.55 -13.97 -1.46
CA GLY A 244 -13.69 -13.07 -0.34
C GLY A 244 -12.51 -12.09 -0.22
N GLN A 245 -12.75 -10.89 0.29
CA GLN A 245 -11.72 -9.88 0.56
C GLN A 245 -10.61 -10.40 1.46
N THR A 246 -10.97 -11.17 2.49
CA THR A 246 -9.99 -11.77 3.42
C THR A 246 -9.09 -12.76 2.70
N ALA A 247 -9.67 -13.62 1.86
CA ALA A 247 -8.91 -14.57 1.06
C ALA A 247 -8.03 -13.85 0.04
N ALA A 248 -8.59 -12.85 -0.66
CA ALA A 248 -7.86 -12.04 -1.62
C ALA A 248 -6.66 -11.33 -1.02
N PHE A 249 -6.83 -10.74 0.15
CA PHE A 249 -5.73 -10.20 0.93
C PHE A 249 -4.70 -11.28 1.26
N ALA A 250 -5.13 -12.41 1.82
CA ALA A 250 -4.26 -13.45 2.34
C ALA A 250 -3.31 -14.01 1.25
N TYR A 251 -3.85 -14.51 0.14
CA TYR A 251 -2.98 -15.14 -0.86
C TYR A 251 -2.13 -14.12 -1.63
N THR A 252 -2.57 -12.86 -1.77
CA THR A 252 -1.75 -11.83 -2.42
C THR A 252 -0.62 -11.35 -1.52
N THR A 253 -0.88 -11.20 -0.21
CA THR A 253 0.14 -10.87 0.79
C THR A 253 1.15 -12.00 0.94
N ALA A 254 0.69 -13.25 0.98
CA ALA A 254 1.57 -14.43 0.93
C ALA A 254 2.49 -14.39 -0.29
N LEU A 255 1.91 -14.28 -1.48
CA LEU A 255 2.66 -14.34 -2.73
C LEU A 255 3.62 -13.15 -2.88
N ASN A 256 3.22 -11.94 -2.50
CA ASN A 256 4.12 -10.77 -2.50
C ASN A 256 5.25 -10.90 -1.48
N SER A 257 5.01 -11.55 -0.33
CA SER A 257 6.05 -11.82 0.66
C SER A 257 7.06 -12.82 0.10
N LEU A 258 6.58 -13.91 -0.51
CA LEU A 258 7.42 -14.90 -1.18
C LEU A 258 8.20 -14.30 -2.36
N LEU A 259 7.58 -13.42 -3.16
CA LEU A 259 8.20 -12.78 -4.32
C LEU A 259 9.11 -11.59 -3.97
N ASN A 260 9.19 -11.22 -2.69
CA ASN A 260 10.04 -10.12 -2.26
C ASN A 260 11.50 -10.40 -2.66
N ARG A 261 12.25 -9.35 -3.01
CA ARG A 261 13.66 -9.49 -3.39
C ARG A 261 14.51 -10.12 -2.27
N ASP A 262 14.16 -9.85 -1.02
CA ASP A 262 14.90 -10.35 0.15
C ASP A 262 14.35 -11.69 0.67
N SER A 263 13.39 -12.29 -0.03
CA SER A 263 12.85 -13.60 0.32
C SER A 263 13.83 -14.69 -0.07
N GLY A 264 14.28 -15.50 0.90
CA GLY A 264 15.01 -16.76 0.64
C GLY A 264 14.16 -17.80 -0.08
N GLN A 265 12.83 -17.63 -0.04
CA GLN A 265 11.84 -18.53 -0.63
C GLN A 265 11.55 -18.25 -2.11
N ARG A 266 12.48 -17.61 -2.81
CA ARG A 266 12.38 -17.19 -4.20
C ARG A 266 13.65 -17.55 -4.96
N LEU A 267 13.48 -18.16 -6.13
CA LEU A 267 14.58 -18.47 -7.03
C LEU A 267 14.16 -18.35 -8.50
N MET A 268 15.12 -18.35 -9.41
CA MET A 268 14.89 -18.40 -10.85
C MET A 268 15.20 -19.80 -11.38
N VAL A 269 14.24 -20.42 -12.06
CA VAL A 269 14.45 -21.66 -12.83
C VAL A 269 14.37 -21.31 -14.31
N GLY A 270 15.53 -21.23 -14.98
CA GLY A 270 15.59 -20.70 -16.35
C GLY A 270 15.11 -19.25 -16.40
N ASP A 271 14.06 -19.00 -17.18
CA ASP A 271 13.41 -17.68 -17.30
C ASP A 271 12.20 -17.50 -16.36
N THR A 272 11.89 -18.51 -15.54
CA THR A 272 10.69 -18.53 -14.70
C THR A 272 11.02 -18.13 -13.26
N THR A 273 10.28 -17.15 -12.71
CA THR A 273 10.30 -16.85 -11.27
C THR A 273 9.56 -17.94 -10.51
N THR A 274 10.25 -18.61 -9.58
CA THR A 274 9.71 -19.69 -8.77
C THR A 274 9.74 -19.30 -7.30
N VAL A 275 8.63 -19.56 -6.60
CA VAL A 275 8.53 -19.42 -5.15
C VAL A 275 8.18 -20.77 -4.55
N PHE A 276 8.60 -20.99 -3.31
CA PHE A 276 8.35 -22.24 -2.61
C PHE A 276 8.02 -21.98 -1.14
N TRP A 277 7.23 -22.86 -0.53
CA TRP A 277 6.92 -22.83 0.88
C TRP A 277 6.54 -24.23 1.34
N SER A 278 6.54 -24.44 2.65
CA SER A 278 6.05 -25.66 3.26
C SER A 278 4.76 -25.44 4.04
N ALA A 279 3.99 -26.52 4.20
CA ALA A 279 2.73 -26.51 4.94
C ALA A 279 2.93 -26.25 6.45
N ARG A 280 4.15 -26.40 6.95
CA ARG A 280 4.57 -26.16 8.34
C ARG A 280 5.91 -25.44 8.32
N GLN A 281 6.33 -24.83 9.42
CA GLN A 281 7.68 -24.27 9.50
C GLN A 281 8.71 -25.40 9.40
N THR A 282 9.70 -25.21 8.52
CA THR A 282 10.81 -26.14 8.33
C THR A 282 12.08 -25.35 8.06
N ALA A 283 13.23 -25.95 8.33
CA ALA A 283 14.54 -25.34 8.03
C ALA A 283 14.76 -25.05 6.54
N PHE A 284 13.91 -25.60 5.66
CA PHE A 284 13.96 -25.31 4.22
C PHE A 284 13.44 -23.90 3.88
N GLU A 285 12.65 -23.27 4.75
CA GLU A 285 12.15 -21.91 4.52
C GLU A 285 13.18 -20.82 4.85
N ASP A 286 14.20 -21.14 5.65
CA ASP A 286 15.20 -20.22 6.17
C ASP A 286 16.57 -20.34 5.45
N ALA A 287 16.63 -21.16 4.40
CA ALA A 287 17.84 -21.49 3.64
C ALA A 287 18.14 -20.49 2.51
#